data_AF-A0A975PK36-F1
#
_entry.id   AF-A0A975PK36-F1
#
_cell.length_a   1.000
_cell.length_b   1.000
_cell.length_c   1.000
_cell.angle_alpha   90.00
_cell.angle_beta   90.00
_cell.angle_gamma   90.00
#
_symmetry.space_group_name_H-M   'P 1'
#
loop_
_entity.id
_entity.type
_entity.pdbx_description
1 polymer ?
#
loop_
_entity_poly.entity_id
_entity_poly.type
_entity_poly.pdbx_seq_one_letter_code
_entity_poly.pdbx_strand_id
1 'polypeptide(L)'
;MKRFMAMLLVLTLSGSILAGCGAPKETAGDDTPPAVTDQKPEENEAVEGEMAKIGLGHITSIAKSKDLEGEKAPVGQVDTVIVAAGFDKDGKVIKVTIDTAQTKVEFDKDLQVTTDVAQNGKTKVELGEEYGMKKASQIGKEWFEQAAALGEWMVGKTVEEIKAMELTDGKVADAELASSVTVSVGDYIAAVEEAYNNAIEIGNGAVKLGLGTEISMAKSKGYAKVDDKETLPVAQVDTVMTVGAFDADGKVVGTIIDNAQTKVQFDAEGKVTTDKNEEIKTKVELGAEYGMAKASEIGKEWFEQAAALGEWMEGKSIDEIKSLKVKERDESHKNVPDIPELTSSVTITVESYLATIEEALTNAK
;
A
#
# COMPACT_ATOMS: atom_id res chain seq x y z
N MET A 1 48.72 -12.63 -36.36
CA MET A 1 47.94 -13.71 -37.01
C MET A 1 46.56 -13.11 -37.32
N LYS A 2 46.34 -12.40 -38.45
CA LYS A 2 45.82 -12.87 -39.77
C LYS A 2 44.85 -14.06 -39.63
N ARG A 3 43.56 -13.94 -39.99
CA ARG A 3 42.97 -13.97 -41.37
C ARG A 3 41.55 -13.33 -41.38
N PHE A 4 41.26 -12.34 -42.23
CA PHE A 4 40.56 -12.35 -43.56
C PHE A 4 39.05 -12.70 -43.50
N MET A 5 38.08 -11.78 -43.80
CA MET A 5 37.48 -11.42 -45.13
C MET A 5 36.68 -12.61 -45.76
N ALA A 6 35.51 -12.53 -46.41
CA ALA A 6 34.77 -11.48 -47.12
C ALA A 6 33.36 -12.00 -47.57
N MET A 7 32.47 -11.08 -48.01
CA MET A 7 31.60 -11.12 -49.23
C MET A 7 30.61 -12.29 -49.48
N LEU A 8 29.44 -12.20 -50.14
CA LEU A 8 28.63 -11.18 -50.85
C LEU A 8 27.45 -11.96 -51.52
N LEU A 9 26.38 -11.25 -51.92
CA LEU A 9 25.69 -11.37 -53.23
C LEU A 9 24.28 -12.04 -53.35
N VAL A 10 23.25 -11.16 -53.46
CA VAL A 10 22.19 -11.04 -54.49
C VAL A 10 21.08 -12.11 -54.63
N LEU A 11 19.80 -11.67 -54.58
CA LEU A 11 18.95 -11.54 -55.77
C LEU A 11 17.69 -10.69 -55.52
N THR A 12 17.60 -9.58 -56.24
CA THR A 12 16.37 -8.84 -56.58
C THR A 12 15.58 -9.59 -57.65
N LEU A 13 14.25 -9.58 -57.58
CA LEU A 13 13.43 -9.48 -58.80
C LEU A 13 12.04 -8.89 -58.51
N SER A 14 11.80 -7.75 -59.15
CA SER A 14 10.55 -7.01 -59.25
C SER A 14 9.58 -7.66 -60.25
N GLY A 15 8.28 -7.37 -60.14
CA GLY A 15 7.32 -7.71 -61.20
C GLY A 15 5.87 -7.40 -60.85
N SER A 16 5.45 -6.16 -61.11
CA SER A 16 4.06 -5.69 -61.10
C SER A 16 3.26 -6.20 -62.32
N ILE A 17 1.94 -5.96 -62.27
CA ILE A 17 0.96 -5.79 -63.38
C ILE A 17 -0.12 -6.90 -63.43
N LEU A 18 -1.39 -6.54 -63.12
CA LEU A 18 -2.43 -6.35 -64.14
C LEU A 18 -3.73 -5.76 -63.56
N ALA A 19 -4.12 -4.62 -64.13
CA ALA A 19 -5.45 -4.04 -64.04
C ALA A 19 -6.43 -4.80 -64.95
N GLY A 20 -7.66 -5.00 -64.48
CA GLY A 20 -8.78 -5.50 -65.28
C GLY A 20 -9.99 -4.60 -65.12
N CYS A 21 -10.22 -3.73 -66.10
CA CYS A 21 -11.43 -2.93 -66.25
C CYS A 21 -12.63 -3.79 -66.66
N GLY A 22 -13.81 -3.49 -66.11
CA GLY A 22 -15.09 -3.99 -66.62
C GLY A 22 -16.25 -3.12 -66.14
N ALA A 23 -16.85 -2.36 -67.05
CA ALA A 23 -18.15 -1.70 -66.96
C ALA A 23 -18.82 -1.79 -68.37
N PRO A 24 -20.12 -1.50 -68.59
CA PRO A 24 -21.10 -0.89 -67.68
C PRO A 24 -22.54 -1.49 -67.74
N LYS A 25 -23.40 -1.09 -66.79
CA LYS A 25 -24.83 -0.87 -67.09
C LYS A 25 -25.42 0.19 -66.15
N GLU A 26 -25.94 1.26 -66.73
CA GLU A 26 -26.60 2.38 -66.08
C GLU A 26 -27.98 2.00 -65.52
N THR A 27 -28.32 2.54 -64.34
CA THR A 27 -29.63 3.16 -64.06
C THR A 27 -29.48 4.20 -62.95
N ALA A 28 -30.23 5.29 -63.09
CA ALA A 28 -30.12 6.58 -62.43
C ALA A 28 -30.43 6.63 -60.93
N GLY A 29 -29.75 7.58 -60.25
CA GLY A 29 -30.36 8.52 -59.29
C GLY A 29 -30.32 8.14 -57.81
N ASP A 30 -29.38 8.71 -57.06
CA ASP A 30 -29.67 9.60 -55.90
C ASP A 30 -28.36 10.26 -55.44
N ASP A 31 -28.36 11.59 -55.32
CA ASP A 31 -27.22 12.41 -54.89
C ASP A 31 -27.22 12.51 -53.36
N THR A 32 -26.32 11.81 -52.68
CA THR A 32 -25.88 12.19 -51.32
C THR A 32 -24.43 11.75 -51.11
N PRO A 33 -23.47 12.67 -50.87
CA PRO A 33 -22.09 12.27 -50.59
C PRO A 33 -22.02 11.55 -49.23
N PRO A 34 -21.31 10.42 -49.10
CA PRO A 34 -21.04 9.85 -47.79
C PRO A 34 -20.06 10.76 -47.03
N ALA A 35 -20.44 11.13 -45.81
CA ALA A 35 -19.59 11.83 -44.87
C ALA A 35 -18.33 10.98 -44.61
N VAL A 36 -17.17 11.53 -44.96
CA VAL A 36 -15.88 11.02 -44.54
C VAL A 36 -15.76 11.34 -43.05
N THR A 37 -15.98 10.35 -42.20
CA THR A 37 -15.58 10.42 -40.80
C THR A 37 -14.06 10.30 -40.73
N ASP A 38 -13.39 11.43 -40.61
CA ASP A 38 -11.99 11.50 -40.17
C ASP A 38 -11.91 10.98 -38.74
N GLN A 39 -11.63 9.68 -38.57
CA GLN A 39 -11.16 9.17 -37.29
C GLN A 39 -9.67 9.56 -37.15
N LYS A 40 -9.47 10.74 -36.58
CA LYS A 40 -8.20 11.13 -35.95
C LYS A 40 -7.92 10.11 -34.84
N PRO A 41 -6.73 9.49 -34.76
CA PRO A 41 -6.35 8.74 -33.58
C PRO A 41 -6.39 9.69 -32.39
N GLU A 42 -7.11 9.33 -31.32
CA GLU A 42 -6.96 10.01 -30.03
C GLU A 42 -5.53 9.78 -29.57
N GLU A 43 -4.69 10.77 -29.86
CA GLU A 43 -3.42 10.97 -29.19
C GLU A 43 -3.79 11.35 -27.75
N ASN A 44 -3.64 10.37 -26.85
CA ASN A 44 -3.89 10.51 -25.44
C ASN A 44 -2.82 11.46 -24.88
N GLU A 45 -3.04 12.77 -25.01
CA GLU A 45 -2.23 13.77 -24.34
C GLU A 45 -2.34 13.47 -22.84
N ALA A 46 -1.22 13.11 -22.21
CA ALA A 46 -1.15 12.92 -20.78
C ALA A 46 -1.64 14.22 -20.11
N VAL A 47 -2.77 14.14 -19.43
CA VAL A 47 -3.24 15.26 -18.61
C VAL A 47 -2.28 15.36 -17.43
N GLU A 48 -1.58 16.49 -17.34
CA GLU A 48 -0.67 16.79 -16.23
C GLU A 48 -1.42 16.59 -14.89
N GLY A 49 -0.95 15.66 -14.06
CA GLY A 49 -1.54 15.32 -12.77
C GLY A 49 -2.44 14.07 -12.71
N GLU A 50 -2.56 13.29 -13.80
CA GLU A 50 -3.27 12.00 -13.77
C GLU A 50 -2.35 10.86 -13.29
N MET A 51 -2.79 10.10 -12.29
CA MET A 51 -2.07 8.92 -11.81
C MET A 51 -2.34 7.72 -12.72
N ALA A 52 -1.27 7.05 -13.16
CA ALA A 52 -1.34 5.79 -13.90
C ALA A 52 -1.17 4.58 -12.96
N LYS A 53 -0.47 4.77 -11.84
CA LYS A 53 -0.18 3.72 -10.86
C LYS A 53 -0.40 4.19 -9.45
N ILE A 54 -0.71 3.26 -8.55
CA ILE A 54 -0.60 3.46 -7.10
C ILE A 54 0.26 2.37 -6.48
N GLY A 55 0.90 2.71 -5.37
CA GLY A 55 1.79 1.85 -4.63
C GLY A 55 1.62 1.99 -3.12
N LEU A 56 1.90 0.89 -2.42
CA LEU A 56 1.99 0.80 -0.97
C LEU A 56 3.39 0.31 -0.61
N GLY A 57 4.08 1.04 0.26
CA GLY A 57 5.34 0.61 0.86
C GLY A 57 5.31 0.77 2.37
N HIS A 58 6.04 -0.07 3.09
CA HIS A 58 6.06 -0.08 4.54
C HIS A 58 7.39 -0.57 5.10
N ILE A 59 7.88 0.06 6.15
CA ILE A 59 9.09 -0.38 6.85
C ILE A 59 8.73 -0.66 8.30
N THR A 60 8.69 -1.95 8.68
CA THR A 60 8.35 -2.39 10.04
C THR A 60 9.60 -2.74 10.84
N SER A 61 9.66 -2.28 12.09
CA SER A 61 10.74 -2.56 13.03
C SER A 61 10.23 -2.80 14.44
N ILE A 62 10.86 -3.74 15.14
CA ILE A 62 10.65 -3.98 16.57
C ILE A 62 11.86 -3.58 17.43
N ALA A 63 12.83 -2.88 16.84
CA ALA A 63 14.11 -2.58 17.48
C ALA A 63 13.98 -1.83 18.82
N LYS A 64 12.87 -1.11 19.03
CA LYS A 64 12.60 -0.37 20.27
C LYS A 64 11.88 -1.19 21.35
N SER A 65 11.60 -2.46 21.10
CA SER A 65 11.09 -3.38 22.13
C SER A 65 12.12 -3.57 23.23
N LYS A 66 11.65 -3.65 24.48
CA LYS A 66 12.48 -3.65 25.69
C LYS A 66 12.20 -4.87 26.54
N ASP A 67 13.27 -5.42 27.09
CA ASP A 67 13.23 -6.49 28.06
C ASP A 67 12.76 -5.95 29.42
N LEU A 68 12.36 -6.86 30.31
CA LEU A 68 12.22 -6.56 31.73
C LEU A 68 13.61 -6.29 32.32
N GLU A 69 13.82 -5.08 32.87
CA GLU A 69 15.09 -4.65 33.46
C GLU A 69 14.88 -4.05 34.86
N GLY A 70 15.02 -4.88 35.90
CA GLY A 70 14.83 -4.45 37.28
C GLY A 70 13.39 -3.98 37.52
N GLU A 71 13.20 -2.68 37.78
CA GLU A 71 11.86 -2.07 37.96
C GLU A 71 11.23 -1.59 36.64
N LYS A 72 11.97 -1.63 35.52
CA LYS A 72 11.44 -1.22 34.21
C LYS A 72 10.74 -2.41 33.57
N ALA A 73 9.41 -2.33 33.46
CA ALA A 73 8.61 -3.36 32.82
C ALA A 73 8.94 -3.49 31.32
N PRO A 74 8.76 -4.70 30.72
CA PRO A 74 9.01 -4.91 29.30
C PRO A 74 7.96 -4.20 28.45
N VAL A 75 8.35 -3.91 27.21
CA VAL A 75 7.48 -3.27 26.22
C VAL A 75 7.69 -3.92 24.87
N GLY A 76 6.62 -4.40 24.25
CA GLY A 76 6.62 -4.75 22.83
C GLY A 76 6.28 -3.51 22.01
N GLN A 77 7.22 -3.01 21.22
CA GLN A 77 7.01 -1.86 20.35
C GLN A 77 7.17 -2.28 18.89
N VAL A 78 6.16 -1.96 18.08
CA VAL A 78 6.16 -2.13 16.63
C VAL A 78 6.05 -0.74 16.01
N ASP A 79 7.11 -0.32 15.33
CA ASP A 79 7.12 0.91 14.53
C ASP A 79 6.94 0.50 13.05
N THR A 80 5.92 1.01 12.38
CA THR A 80 5.69 0.77 10.95
C THR A 80 5.58 2.11 10.24
N VAL A 81 6.55 2.43 9.38
CA VAL A 81 6.42 3.49 8.37
C VAL A 81 5.50 3.00 7.27
N ILE A 82 4.60 3.86 6.77
CA ILE A 82 3.63 3.51 5.73
C ILE A 82 3.63 4.63 4.70
N VAL A 83 3.75 4.27 3.42
CA VAL A 83 3.69 5.20 2.29
C VAL A 83 2.65 4.74 1.29
N ALA A 84 1.70 5.62 1.00
CA ALA A 84 0.85 5.52 -0.18
C ALA A 84 1.40 6.48 -1.23
N ALA A 85 1.70 6.01 -2.43
CA ALA A 85 2.22 6.84 -3.51
C ALA A 85 1.45 6.59 -4.81
N GLY A 86 1.18 7.66 -5.56
CA GLY A 86 0.60 7.61 -6.89
C GLY A 86 1.62 8.12 -7.90
N PHE A 87 1.77 7.42 -9.01
CA PHE A 87 2.79 7.69 -10.02
C PHE A 87 2.18 7.94 -11.40
N ASP A 88 2.83 8.76 -12.20
CA ASP A 88 2.52 8.87 -13.62
C ASP A 88 3.11 7.70 -14.43
N LYS A 89 2.92 7.75 -15.75
CA LYS A 89 3.40 6.72 -16.69
C LYS A 89 4.94 6.64 -16.75
N ASP A 90 5.63 7.72 -16.41
CA ASP A 90 7.08 7.82 -16.40
C ASP A 90 7.68 7.46 -15.02
N GLY A 91 6.82 7.14 -14.04
CA GLY A 91 7.22 6.78 -12.68
C GLY A 91 7.54 7.96 -11.78
N LYS A 92 7.11 9.18 -12.13
CA LYS A 92 7.21 10.34 -11.24
C LYS A 92 6.07 10.35 -10.24
N VAL A 93 6.35 10.78 -9.02
CA VAL A 93 5.36 10.92 -7.97
C VAL A 93 4.38 12.02 -8.32
N ILE A 94 3.09 11.70 -8.37
CA ILE A 94 1.98 12.64 -8.54
C ILE A 94 1.39 13.00 -7.17
N LYS A 95 1.21 12.00 -6.30
CA LYS A 95 0.77 12.19 -4.90
C LYS A 95 1.51 11.23 -3.98
N VAL A 96 1.74 11.64 -2.75
CA VAL A 96 2.33 10.78 -1.72
C VAL A 96 1.79 11.15 -0.35
N THR A 97 1.45 10.13 0.43
CA THR A 97 1.08 10.23 1.85
C THR A 97 2.08 9.39 2.64
N ILE A 98 2.68 10.00 3.66
CA ILE A 98 3.62 9.35 4.57
C ILE A 98 3.00 9.33 5.96
N ASP A 99 2.97 8.16 6.58
CA ASP A 99 2.52 7.97 7.94
C ASP A 99 3.46 7.04 8.73
N THR A 100 3.29 6.98 10.04
CA THR A 100 3.98 6.03 10.90
C THR A 100 3.08 5.59 12.04
N ALA A 101 2.87 4.30 12.17
CA ALA A 101 2.35 3.68 13.39
C ALA A 101 3.51 3.48 14.39
N GLN A 102 3.35 3.90 15.64
CA GLN A 102 4.32 3.67 16.73
C GLN A 102 3.62 2.98 17.89
N THR A 103 3.24 1.73 17.69
CA THR A 103 2.35 1.01 18.58
C THR A 103 3.14 0.33 19.69
N LYS A 104 2.71 0.53 20.93
CA LYS A 104 3.30 -0.08 22.12
C LYS A 104 2.28 -0.93 22.85
N VAL A 105 2.67 -2.16 23.14
CA VAL A 105 1.99 -3.04 24.08
C VAL A 105 2.85 -3.08 25.33
N GLU A 106 2.33 -2.48 26.39
CA GLU A 106 2.96 -2.40 27.69
C GLU A 106 2.55 -3.60 28.54
N PHE A 107 3.50 -4.05 29.36
CA PHE A 107 3.29 -5.09 30.35
C PHE A 107 3.64 -4.55 31.73
N ASP A 108 3.14 -5.20 32.78
CA ASP A 108 3.66 -5.04 34.13
C ASP A 108 4.86 -5.97 34.39
N LYS A 109 5.42 -5.90 35.60
CA LYS A 109 6.54 -6.74 36.03
C LYS A 109 6.20 -8.23 36.14
N ASP A 110 4.92 -8.57 36.23
CA ASP A 110 4.39 -9.93 36.29
C ASP A 110 3.99 -10.39 34.86
N LEU A 111 4.44 -9.64 33.85
CA LEU A 111 4.26 -9.87 32.43
C LEU A 111 2.79 -9.91 32.00
N GLN A 112 1.92 -9.21 32.74
CA GLN A 112 0.52 -9.01 32.35
C GLN A 112 0.40 -7.77 31.46
N VAL A 113 -0.44 -7.83 30.44
CA VAL A 113 -0.68 -6.69 29.54
C VAL A 113 -1.39 -5.57 30.30
N THR A 114 -0.85 -4.36 30.24
CA THR A 114 -1.42 -3.15 30.85
C THR A 114 -2.02 -2.18 29.83
N THR A 115 -1.62 -2.27 28.57
CA THR A 115 -2.27 -1.54 27.47
C THR A 115 -3.73 -1.97 27.31
N ASP A 116 -4.63 -1.02 27.05
CA ASP A 116 -6.00 -1.31 26.65
C ASP A 116 -6.03 -1.87 25.23
N VAL A 117 -5.90 -3.18 25.11
CA VAL A 117 -5.86 -3.89 23.82
C VAL A 117 -7.21 -3.98 23.11
N ALA A 118 -8.30 -3.52 23.76
CA ALA A 118 -9.61 -3.41 23.12
C ALA A 118 -9.74 -2.11 22.30
N GLN A 119 -8.89 -1.11 22.53
CA GLN A 119 -8.84 0.10 21.72
C GLN A 119 -7.88 -0.10 20.55
N ASN A 120 -8.28 0.42 19.39
CA ASN A 120 -7.39 0.46 18.23
C ASN A 120 -6.23 1.43 18.49
N GLY A 121 -5.05 1.06 17.98
CA GLY A 121 -3.91 1.96 17.92
C GLY A 121 -4.17 3.09 16.92
N LYS A 122 -3.37 4.15 17.02
CA LYS A 122 -3.39 5.28 16.09
C LYS A 122 -2.03 5.49 15.44
N THR A 123 -2.01 5.93 14.20
CA THR A 123 -0.82 6.46 13.53
C THR A 123 -0.49 7.88 13.98
N LYS A 124 0.64 8.41 13.54
CA LYS A 124 1.02 9.80 13.84
C LYS A 124 0.13 10.82 13.14
N VAL A 125 -0.37 10.54 11.94
CA VAL A 125 -1.32 11.42 11.27
C VAL A 125 -2.66 11.43 12.02
N GLU A 126 -3.17 10.27 12.43
CA GLU A 126 -4.42 10.17 13.20
C GLU A 126 -4.31 10.83 14.59
N LEU A 127 -3.13 10.78 15.22
CA LEU A 127 -2.87 11.52 16.45
C LEU A 127 -2.81 13.04 16.21
N GLY A 128 -2.33 13.49 15.06
CA GLY A 128 -2.19 14.90 14.74
C GLY A 128 -1.44 15.68 15.82
N GLU A 129 -2.09 16.67 16.42
CA GLU A 129 -1.53 17.46 17.53
C GLU A 129 -1.38 16.65 18.84
N GLU A 130 -2.13 15.56 19.03
CA GLU A 130 -1.99 14.67 20.20
C GLU A 130 -0.63 13.96 20.22
N TYR A 131 0.04 13.82 19.07
CA TYR A 131 1.40 13.27 19.01
C TYR A 131 2.41 14.16 19.76
N GLY A 132 2.21 15.49 19.71
CA GLY A 132 2.90 16.45 20.56
C GLY A 132 4.37 16.71 20.23
N MET A 133 4.82 16.40 19.00
CA MET A 133 6.20 16.65 18.56
C MET A 133 6.54 18.13 18.50
N LYS A 134 5.57 19.02 18.33
CA LYS A 134 5.77 20.48 18.20
C LYS A 134 6.57 21.07 19.36
N LYS A 135 6.42 20.52 20.56
CA LYS A 135 7.16 20.94 21.77
C LYS A 135 8.65 20.60 21.72
N ALA A 136 9.01 19.51 21.05
CA ALA A 136 10.38 19.05 20.89
C ALA A 136 11.00 19.49 19.54
N SER A 137 10.17 19.92 18.59
CA SER A 137 10.55 20.34 17.25
C SER A 137 11.25 21.70 17.28
N GLN A 138 12.48 21.75 16.76
CA GLN A 138 13.27 22.99 16.69
C GLN A 138 12.69 24.00 15.69
N ILE A 139 11.85 23.54 14.76
CA ILE A 139 11.16 24.37 13.76
C ILE A 139 9.70 24.66 14.12
N GLY A 140 9.25 24.24 15.32
CA GLY A 140 7.90 24.52 15.81
C GLY A 140 6.78 23.86 15.01
N LYS A 141 7.08 22.79 14.27
CA LYS A 141 6.12 21.98 13.49
C LYS A 141 5.85 20.64 14.16
N GLU A 142 4.62 20.16 14.09
CA GLU A 142 4.25 18.78 14.38
C GLU A 142 4.85 17.79 13.37
N TRP A 143 4.81 16.50 13.70
CA TRP A 143 5.34 15.46 12.80
C TRP A 143 4.61 15.41 11.46
N PHE A 144 3.27 15.47 11.47
CA PHE A 144 2.47 15.37 10.25
C PHE A 144 2.70 16.55 9.30
N GLU A 145 2.99 17.74 9.83
CA GLU A 145 3.35 18.93 9.05
C GLU A 145 4.69 18.73 8.33
N GLN A 146 5.65 18.06 8.98
CA GLN A 146 6.96 17.75 8.37
C GLN A 146 6.84 16.64 7.33
N ALA A 147 6.04 15.60 7.61
CA ALA A 147 5.76 14.53 6.65
C ALA A 147 5.06 15.07 5.39
N ALA A 148 4.10 15.99 5.54
CA ALA A 148 3.45 16.67 4.42
C ALA A 148 4.44 17.50 3.60
N ALA A 149 5.32 18.28 4.24
CA ALA A 149 6.34 19.06 3.54
C ALA A 149 7.35 18.18 2.78
N LEU A 150 7.73 17.03 3.34
CA LEU A 150 8.54 16.05 2.63
C LEU A 150 7.80 15.47 1.42
N GLY A 151 6.52 15.14 1.57
CA GLY A 151 5.67 14.65 0.49
C GLY A 151 5.53 15.65 -0.66
N GLU A 152 5.30 16.93 -0.34
CA GLU A 152 5.27 18.02 -1.33
C GLU A 152 6.59 18.13 -2.11
N TRP A 153 7.73 17.97 -1.43
CA TRP A 153 9.03 17.95 -2.09
C TRP A 153 9.20 16.76 -3.05
N MET A 154 8.57 15.61 -2.77
CA MET A 154 8.66 14.42 -3.62
C MET A 154 7.84 14.53 -4.92
N VAL A 155 6.80 15.37 -4.96
CA VAL A 155 5.94 15.52 -6.14
C VAL A 155 6.75 15.98 -7.37
N GLY A 156 6.51 15.33 -8.51
CA GLY A 156 7.20 15.54 -9.79
C GLY A 156 8.57 14.85 -9.91
N LYS A 157 9.07 14.24 -8.83
CA LYS A 157 10.34 13.52 -8.80
C LYS A 157 10.17 12.03 -9.08
N THR A 158 11.19 11.45 -9.68
CA THR A 158 11.39 10.01 -9.77
C THR A 158 11.90 9.43 -8.45
N VAL A 159 11.77 8.12 -8.26
CA VAL A 159 12.31 7.44 -7.07
C VAL A 159 13.83 7.59 -6.99
N GLU A 160 14.54 7.56 -8.11
CA GLU A 160 15.98 7.76 -8.17
C GLU A 160 16.39 9.15 -7.66
N GLU A 161 15.66 10.20 -8.05
CA GLU A 161 15.88 11.55 -7.55
C GLU A 161 15.60 11.67 -6.05
N ILE A 162 14.57 10.99 -5.55
CA ILE A 162 14.22 10.95 -4.12
C ILE A 162 15.32 10.23 -3.31
N LYS A 163 15.80 9.08 -3.80
CA LYS A 163 16.88 8.30 -3.18
C LYS A 163 18.22 9.03 -3.18
N ALA A 164 18.43 9.91 -4.16
CA ALA A 164 19.63 10.73 -4.25
C ALA A 164 19.62 11.92 -3.27
N MET A 165 18.59 12.08 -2.43
CA MET A 165 18.54 13.13 -1.41
C MET A 165 19.78 13.08 -0.52
N GLU A 166 20.46 14.22 -0.40
CA GLU A 166 21.60 14.34 0.51
C GLU A 166 21.11 14.35 1.96
N LEU A 167 21.69 13.48 2.78
CA LEU A 167 21.37 13.33 4.19
C LEU A 167 22.59 13.56 5.08
N THR A 168 22.37 14.20 6.22
CA THR A 168 23.33 14.27 7.34
C THR A 168 22.66 13.65 8.56
N ASP A 169 23.27 12.61 9.13
CA ASP A 169 22.71 11.86 10.27
C ASP A 169 21.25 11.38 10.05
N GLY A 170 20.95 10.96 8.81
CA GLY A 170 19.62 10.49 8.40
C GLY A 170 18.57 11.58 8.21
N LYS A 171 18.94 12.86 8.36
CA LYS A 171 18.07 14.04 8.16
C LYS A 171 18.44 14.76 6.87
N VAL A 172 17.49 15.51 6.32
CA VAL A 172 17.68 16.34 5.13
C VAL A 172 18.88 17.29 5.31
N ALA A 173 19.84 17.26 4.37
CA ALA A 173 21.00 18.14 4.39
C ALA A 173 20.73 19.51 3.73
N ASP A 174 19.86 19.53 2.71
CA ASP A 174 19.45 20.77 2.05
C ASP A 174 18.79 21.74 3.03
N ALA A 175 19.29 22.96 3.12
CA ALA A 175 18.87 23.92 4.14
C ALA A 175 17.44 24.43 3.93
N GLU A 176 16.96 24.50 2.68
CA GLU A 176 15.61 24.96 2.37
C GLU A 176 14.59 23.93 2.84
N LEU A 177 14.75 22.66 2.46
CA LEU A 177 13.86 21.59 2.91
C LEU A 177 14.03 21.31 4.41
N ALA A 178 15.25 21.38 4.96
CA ALA A 178 15.50 21.20 6.39
C ALA A 178 14.81 22.27 7.28
N SER A 179 14.49 23.44 6.73
CA SER A 179 13.69 24.45 7.43
C SER A 179 12.25 23.97 7.70
N SER A 180 11.80 22.95 6.98
CA SER A 180 10.47 22.35 7.11
C SER A 180 10.48 20.87 7.51
N VAL A 181 11.61 20.17 7.43
CA VAL A 181 11.74 18.75 7.72
C VAL A 181 13.00 18.50 8.55
N THR A 182 12.84 18.22 9.84
CA THR A 182 13.96 17.96 10.78
C THR A 182 13.97 16.53 11.32
N VAL A 183 12.92 15.76 11.05
CA VAL A 183 12.86 14.33 11.31
C VAL A 183 13.82 13.57 10.38
N SER A 184 14.24 12.38 10.81
CA SER A 184 14.98 11.48 9.93
C SER A 184 14.05 10.93 8.84
N VAL A 185 14.54 10.82 7.61
CA VAL A 185 13.72 10.53 6.41
C VAL A 185 14.13 9.27 5.66
N GLY A 186 15.19 8.58 6.10
CA GLY A 186 15.71 7.38 5.43
C GLY A 186 14.64 6.30 5.22
N ASP A 187 13.88 5.95 6.26
CA ASP A 187 12.83 4.94 6.16
C ASP A 187 11.65 5.41 5.28
N TYR A 188 11.36 6.72 5.23
CA TYR A 188 10.34 7.26 4.34
C TYR A 188 10.77 7.16 2.87
N ILE A 189 12.04 7.42 2.57
CA ILE A 189 12.61 7.25 1.23
C ILE A 189 12.58 5.78 0.82
N ALA A 190 12.95 4.86 1.72
CA ALA A 190 12.88 3.42 1.48
C ALA A 190 11.45 2.94 1.22
N ALA A 191 10.48 3.42 2.01
CA ALA A 191 9.06 3.09 1.81
C ALA A 191 8.50 3.65 0.50
N VAL A 192 8.97 4.80 0.00
CA VAL A 192 8.59 5.31 -1.34
C VAL A 192 9.14 4.41 -2.45
N GLU A 193 10.39 3.96 -2.33
CA GLU A 193 10.97 2.99 -3.26
C GLU A 193 10.18 1.68 -3.27
N GLU A 194 9.84 1.16 -2.11
CA GLU A 194 9.03 -0.04 -1.99
C GLU A 194 7.63 0.17 -2.60
N ALA A 195 6.98 1.30 -2.32
CA ALA A 195 5.70 1.66 -2.93
C ALA A 195 5.78 1.66 -4.46
N TYR A 196 6.85 2.18 -5.04
CA TYR A 196 7.07 2.16 -6.49
C TYR A 196 7.25 0.74 -7.03
N ASN A 197 8.03 -0.10 -6.34
CA ASN A 197 8.27 -1.48 -6.74
C ASN A 197 7.00 -2.34 -6.65
N ASN A 198 6.14 -2.05 -5.68
CA ASN A 198 4.87 -2.71 -5.45
C ASN A 198 3.70 -2.10 -6.24
N ALA A 199 3.97 -1.10 -7.10
CA ALA A 199 2.92 -0.33 -7.72
C ALA A 199 2.09 -1.15 -8.72
N ILE A 200 0.76 -0.98 -8.68
CA ILE A 200 -0.18 -1.56 -9.64
C ILE A 200 -0.63 -0.49 -10.63
N GLU A 201 -0.89 -0.89 -11.87
CA GLU A 201 -1.59 -0.06 -12.85
C GLU A 201 -3.05 0.13 -12.40
N ILE A 202 -3.61 1.31 -12.62
CA ILE A 202 -5.01 1.62 -12.31
C ILE A 202 -5.75 2.14 -13.54
N GLY A 203 -7.08 2.22 -13.45
CA GLY A 203 -7.89 2.87 -14.48
C GLY A 203 -7.58 4.36 -14.64
N ASN A 204 -8.05 4.94 -15.75
CA ASN A 204 -7.95 6.38 -15.98
C ASN A 204 -8.88 7.16 -15.04
N GLY A 205 -8.58 8.45 -14.83
CA GLY A 205 -9.44 9.38 -14.09
C GLY A 205 -9.20 9.43 -12.59
N ALA A 206 -8.17 8.77 -12.08
CA ALA A 206 -7.75 8.89 -10.68
C ALA A 206 -7.15 10.27 -10.41
N VAL A 207 -7.81 11.05 -9.55
CA VAL A 207 -7.41 12.43 -9.20
C VAL A 207 -7.13 12.61 -7.72
N LYS A 208 -7.48 11.63 -6.88
CA LYS A 208 -7.21 11.63 -5.43
C LYS A 208 -6.52 10.35 -4.99
N LEU A 209 -5.61 10.47 -4.03
CA LEU A 209 -4.92 9.35 -3.40
C LEU A 209 -5.13 9.41 -1.90
N GLY A 210 -5.52 8.29 -1.30
CA GLY A 210 -5.76 8.17 0.14
C GLY A 210 -5.07 6.96 0.75
N LEU A 211 -4.74 7.09 2.04
CA LEU A 211 -4.26 6.00 2.90
C LEU A 211 -5.24 5.85 4.06
N GLY A 212 -5.66 4.61 4.33
CA GLY A 212 -6.36 4.24 5.54
C GLY A 212 -5.66 3.11 6.26
N THR A 213 -5.79 3.08 7.58
CA THR A 213 -5.07 2.16 8.47
C THR A 213 -5.94 1.71 9.63
N GLU A 214 -5.83 0.43 10.00
CA GLU A 214 -6.43 -0.06 11.23
C GLU A 214 -5.39 -0.83 12.03
N ILE A 215 -5.16 -0.43 13.27
CA ILE A 215 -4.15 -1.05 14.14
C ILE A 215 -4.85 -1.75 15.30
N SER A 216 -4.71 -3.07 15.39
CA SER A 216 -5.26 -3.88 16.46
C SER A 216 -4.17 -4.49 17.33
N MET A 217 -4.35 -4.43 18.64
CA MET A 217 -3.49 -5.10 19.63
C MET A 217 -4.22 -6.26 20.33
N ALA A 218 -5.44 -6.57 19.90
CA ALA A 218 -6.38 -7.45 20.60
C ALA A 218 -5.88 -8.89 20.83
N LYS A 219 -4.86 -9.30 20.07
CA LYS A 219 -4.24 -10.64 20.17
C LYS A 219 -3.02 -10.68 21.11
N SER A 220 -2.64 -9.56 21.70
CA SER A 220 -1.59 -9.52 22.72
C SER A 220 -2.02 -10.30 23.96
N LYS A 221 -1.08 -11.00 24.59
CA LYS A 221 -1.36 -11.85 25.76
C LYS A 221 -0.26 -11.67 26.80
N GLY A 222 -0.66 -11.67 28.07
CA GLY A 222 0.25 -11.72 29.19
C GLY A 222 0.72 -13.14 29.49
N TYR A 223 1.67 -13.26 30.41
CA TYR A 223 2.11 -14.55 30.94
C TYR A 223 0.96 -15.26 31.66
N ALA A 224 0.80 -16.55 31.42
CA ALA A 224 -0.11 -17.38 32.21
C ALA A 224 0.41 -18.80 32.32
N LYS A 225 0.19 -19.42 33.48
CA LYS A 225 0.45 -20.84 33.70
C LYS A 225 -0.78 -21.49 34.34
N VAL A 226 -1.49 -22.31 33.56
CA VAL A 226 -2.73 -22.98 33.96
C VAL A 226 -2.62 -24.46 33.62
N ASP A 227 -2.85 -25.35 34.58
CA ASP A 227 -2.80 -26.81 34.41
C ASP A 227 -1.56 -27.31 33.64
N ASP A 228 -0.38 -26.85 34.07
CA ASP A 228 0.94 -27.13 33.46
C ASP A 228 1.13 -26.67 32.00
N LYS A 229 0.16 -25.93 31.44
CA LYS A 229 0.30 -25.24 30.16
C LYS A 229 0.78 -23.81 30.39
N GLU A 230 1.94 -23.51 29.83
CA GLU A 230 2.54 -22.18 29.86
C GLU A 230 2.15 -21.41 28.60
N THR A 231 1.66 -20.19 28.81
CA THR A 231 1.46 -19.18 27.77
C THR A 231 2.47 -18.07 28.04
N LEU A 232 3.43 -17.93 27.14
CA LEU A 232 4.41 -16.85 27.21
C LEU A 232 3.80 -15.52 26.75
N PRO A 233 4.33 -14.38 27.23
CA PRO A 233 3.83 -13.08 26.82
C PRO A 233 4.12 -12.83 25.34
N VAL A 234 3.18 -12.17 24.68
CA VAL A 234 3.33 -11.73 23.30
C VAL A 234 2.66 -10.38 23.13
N ALA A 235 3.40 -9.43 22.56
CA ALA A 235 2.81 -8.24 21.99
C ALA A 235 2.55 -8.53 20.51
N GLN A 236 1.28 -8.54 20.12
CA GLN A 236 0.89 -8.69 18.73
C GLN A 236 0.23 -7.40 18.25
N VAL A 237 0.78 -6.82 17.19
CA VAL A 237 0.23 -5.64 16.50
C VAL A 237 -0.13 -6.06 15.09
N ASP A 238 -1.43 -6.13 14.82
CA ASP A 238 -1.98 -6.34 13.48
C ASP A 238 -2.23 -4.95 12.86
N THR A 239 -1.59 -4.62 11.73
CA THR A 239 -1.72 -3.33 11.04
C THR A 239 -2.27 -3.57 9.63
N VAL A 240 -3.53 -3.21 9.42
CA VAL A 240 -4.15 -3.16 8.09
C VAL A 240 -3.79 -1.85 7.43
N MET A 241 -3.41 -1.90 6.16
CA MET A 241 -3.03 -0.74 5.34
C MET A 241 -3.81 -0.80 4.04
N THR A 242 -4.40 0.31 3.64
CA THR A 242 -5.17 0.39 2.38
C THR A 242 -4.87 1.67 1.64
N VAL A 243 -4.39 1.53 0.41
CA VAL A 243 -4.23 2.65 -0.53
C VAL A 243 -5.43 2.66 -1.46
N GLY A 244 -6.10 3.81 -1.56
CA GLY A 244 -7.19 4.02 -2.51
C GLY A 244 -6.87 5.15 -3.48
N ALA A 245 -7.00 4.88 -4.78
CA ALA A 245 -7.11 5.90 -5.81
C ALA A 245 -8.59 6.18 -6.08
N PHE A 246 -8.96 7.46 -6.16
CA PHE A 246 -10.35 7.85 -6.37
C PHE A 246 -10.50 8.85 -7.52
N ASP A 247 -11.64 8.77 -8.21
CA ASP A 247 -12.04 9.75 -9.20
C ASP A 247 -12.57 11.04 -8.55
N ALA A 248 -12.98 12.00 -9.37
CA ALA A 248 -13.48 13.29 -8.89
C ALA A 248 -14.77 13.15 -8.04
N ASP A 249 -15.56 12.12 -8.30
CA ASP A 249 -16.82 11.81 -7.61
C ASP A 249 -16.60 10.96 -6.34
N GLY A 250 -15.36 10.53 -6.08
CA GLY A 250 -15.00 9.71 -4.92
C GLY A 250 -15.24 8.20 -5.12
N LYS A 251 -15.40 7.74 -6.36
CA LYS A 251 -15.42 6.30 -6.66
C LYS A 251 -14.01 5.76 -6.75
N VAL A 252 -13.85 4.50 -6.38
CA VAL A 252 -12.56 3.80 -6.42
C VAL A 252 -12.14 3.58 -7.87
N VAL A 253 -10.92 3.96 -8.20
CA VAL A 253 -10.25 3.69 -9.48
C VAL A 253 -9.23 2.56 -9.35
N GLY A 254 -8.69 2.35 -8.14
CA GLY A 254 -7.83 1.23 -7.82
C GLY A 254 -7.54 1.19 -6.32
N THR A 255 -7.24 0.00 -5.81
CA THR A 255 -7.02 -0.23 -4.37
C THR A 255 -5.91 -1.24 -4.14
N ILE A 256 -5.04 -0.99 -3.15
CA ILE A 256 -4.11 -1.98 -2.59
C ILE A 256 -4.47 -2.21 -1.13
N ILE A 257 -4.56 -3.47 -0.71
CA ILE A 257 -4.82 -3.86 0.68
C ILE A 257 -3.70 -4.77 1.15
N ASP A 258 -3.11 -4.46 2.30
CA ASP A 258 -2.14 -5.31 2.98
C ASP A 258 -2.40 -5.36 4.49
N ASN A 259 -1.80 -6.33 5.17
CA ASN A 259 -1.91 -6.53 6.59
C ASN A 259 -0.59 -7.09 7.16
N ALA A 260 0.05 -6.34 8.05
CA ALA A 260 1.17 -6.81 8.86
C ALA A 260 0.63 -7.49 10.14
N GLN A 261 1.14 -8.68 10.49
CA GLN A 261 0.80 -9.37 11.74
C GLN A 261 2.04 -9.55 12.60
N THR A 262 2.52 -8.46 13.18
CA THR A 262 3.83 -8.42 13.84
C THR A 262 3.74 -8.93 15.28
N LYS A 263 4.66 -9.82 15.66
CA LYS A 263 4.73 -10.41 17.01
C LYS A 263 6.08 -10.18 17.68
N VAL A 264 6.05 -9.53 18.84
CA VAL A 264 7.19 -9.46 19.76
C VAL A 264 6.96 -10.49 20.87
N GLN A 265 7.76 -11.54 20.86
CA GLN A 265 7.70 -12.64 21.82
C GLN A 265 8.61 -12.36 23.00
N PHE A 266 8.18 -12.79 24.18
CA PHE A 266 8.96 -12.71 25.42
C PHE A 266 9.14 -14.10 26.02
N ASP A 267 10.27 -14.32 26.71
CA ASP A 267 10.42 -15.49 27.59
C ASP A 267 9.72 -15.27 28.94
N ALA A 268 9.80 -16.27 29.84
CA ALA A 268 9.19 -16.21 31.16
C ALA A 268 9.88 -15.20 32.10
N GLU A 269 11.08 -14.75 31.74
CA GLU A 269 11.85 -13.71 32.43
C GLU A 269 11.59 -12.31 31.85
N GLY A 270 10.73 -12.20 30.84
CA GLY A 270 10.37 -10.93 30.20
C GLY A 270 11.42 -10.40 29.22
N LYS A 271 12.31 -11.24 28.69
CA LYS A 271 13.24 -10.85 27.63
C LYS A 271 12.64 -11.05 26.27
N VAL A 272 12.88 -10.11 25.36
CA VAL A 272 12.47 -10.23 23.96
C VAL A 272 13.23 -11.40 23.31
N THR A 273 12.48 -12.35 22.74
CA THR A 273 13.02 -13.53 22.04
C THR A 273 12.88 -13.45 20.53
N THR A 274 12.01 -12.59 20.00
CA THR A 274 11.99 -12.26 18.56
C THR A 274 13.30 -11.55 18.18
N ASP A 275 13.94 -11.94 17.07
CA ASP A 275 15.13 -11.25 16.58
C ASP A 275 14.75 -9.83 16.14
N LYS A 276 15.36 -8.83 16.77
CA LYS A 276 15.08 -7.41 16.51
C LYS A 276 15.61 -6.92 15.16
N ASN A 277 16.44 -7.71 14.49
CA ASN A 277 17.02 -7.39 13.18
C ASN A 277 16.43 -8.23 12.05
N GLU A 278 15.54 -9.17 12.35
CA GLU A 278 14.86 -9.96 11.32
C GLU A 278 13.90 -9.08 10.52
N GLU A 279 13.82 -9.35 9.23
CA GLU A 279 12.87 -8.71 8.34
C GLU A 279 11.44 -9.12 8.73
N ILE A 280 10.58 -8.13 8.95
CA ILE A 280 9.18 -8.36 9.30
C ILE A 280 8.36 -8.16 8.03
N LYS A 281 7.81 -9.26 7.52
CA LYS A 281 7.03 -9.28 6.29
C LYS A 281 5.53 -9.17 6.56
N THR A 282 4.83 -8.46 5.70
CA THR A 282 3.36 -8.45 5.65
C THR A 282 2.79 -9.70 5.00
N LYS A 283 1.47 -9.84 4.98
CA LYS A 283 0.81 -10.95 4.30
C LYS A 283 1.01 -10.92 2.78
N VAL A 284 1.08 -9.74 2.15
CA VAL A 284 1.39 -9.65 0.72
C VAL A 284 2.83 -10.07 0.45
N GLU A 285 3.80 -9.58 1.24
CA GLU A 285 5.23 -9.92 1.08
C GLU A 285 5.52 -11.41 1.35
N LEU A 286 4.80 -12.02 2.30
CA LEU A 286 4.88 -13.47 2.52
C LEU A 286 4.32 -14.26 1.33
N GLY A 287 3.34 -13.72 0.61
CA GLY A 287 2.71 -14.40 -0.53
C GLY A 287 2.26 -15.82 -0.17
N ALA A 288 2.78 -16.82 -0.89
CA ALA A 288 2.50 -18.22 -0.62
C ALA A 288 3.11 -18.77 0.69
N GLU A 289 4.13 -18.11 1.24
CA GLU A 289 4.72 -18.48 2.53
C GLU A 289 3.77 -18.23 3.70
N TYR A 290 2.78 -17.33 3.54
CA TYR A 290 1.71 -17.14 4.53
C TYR A 290 0.90 -18.44 4.72
N GLY A 291 0.73 -19.22 3.65
CA GLY A 291 0.23 -20.59 3.69
C GLY A 291 -1.27 -20.74 3.95
N MET A 292 -2.06 -19.69 3.71
CA MET A 292 -3.50 -19.69 3.93
C MET A 292 -4.24 -20.56 2.91
N ALA A 293 -3.71 -20.78 1.71
CA ALA A 293 -4.37 -21.58 0.68
C ALA A 293 -4.73 -23.00 1.16
N LYS A 294 -3.95 -23.56 2.08
CA LYS A 294 -4.20 -24.89 2.67
C LYS A 294 -5.42 -24.92 3.59
N ALA A 295 -5.74 -23.78 4.22
CA ALA A 295 -6.87 -23.63 5.12
C ALA A 295 -8.08 -22.95 4.44
N SER A 296 -7.88 -22.32 3.29
CA SER A 296 -8.94 -21.69 2.52
C SER A 296 -9.76 -22.72 1.76
N GLU A 297 -11.10 -22.66 1.91
CA GLU A 297 -12.04 -23.53 1.20
C GLU A 297 -12.03 -23.32 -0.33
N ILE A 298 -11.55 -22.15 -0.77
CA ILE A 298 -11.42 -21.81 -2.20
C ILE A 298 -9.98 -21.99 -2.72
N GLY A 299 -9.07 -22.50 -1.88
CA GLY A 299 -7.68 -22.78 -2.27
C GLY A 299 -6.83 -21.55 -2.60
N LYS A 300 -7.29 -20.35 -2.23
CA LYS A 300 -6.59 -19.08 -2.47
C LYS A 300 -5.81 -18.60 -1.26
N GLU A 301 -4.64 -18.03 -1.50
CA GLU A 301 -3.87 -17.31 -0.50
C GLU A 301 -4.51 -15.98 -0.11
N TRP A 302 -4.09 -15.42 1.03
CA TRP A 302 -4.68 -14.19 1.55
C TRP A 302 -4.54 -13.02 0.57
N PHE A 303 -3.37 -12.85 -0.04
CA PHE A 303 -3.10 -11.75 -0.97
C PHE A 303 -3.97 -11.83 -2.23
N GLU A 304 -4.28 -13.04 -2.71
CA GLU A 304 -5.18 -13.23 -3.86
C GLU A 304 -6.63 -12.82 -3.52
N GLN A 305 -7.06 -13.05 -2.28
CA GLN A 305 -8.38 -12.65 -1.81
C GLN A 305 -8.45 -11.14 -1.55
N ALA A 306 -7.38 -10.54 -1.01
CA ALA A 306 -7.27 -9.09 -0.85
C ALA A 306 -7.30 -8.37 -2.20
N ALA A 307 -6.57 -8.87 -3.20
CA ALA A 307 -6.61 -8.36 -4.57
C ALA A 307 -8.01 -8.47 -5.18
N ALA A 308 -8.67 -9.63 -5.07
CA ALA A 308 -10.03 -9.82 -5.58
C ALA A 308 -11.07 -8.90 -4.91
N LEU A 309 -10.88 -8.59 -3.62
CA LEU A 309 -11.71 -7.59 -2.94
C LEU A 309 -11.45 -6.17 -3.48
N GLY A 310 -10.17 -5.81 -3.71
CA GLY A 310 -9.77 -4.56 -4.33
C GLY A 310 -10.38 -4.37 -5.73
N GLU A 311 -10.25 -5.37 -6.60
CA GLU A 311 -10.87 -5.38 -7.94
C GLU A 311 -12.39 -5.22 -7.87
N TRP A 312 -13.04 -5.85 -6.90
CA TRP A 312 -14.48 -5.68 -6.70
C TRP A 312 -14.85 -4.25 -6.28
N MET A 313 -13.99 -3.53 -5.56
CA MET A 313 -14.24 -2.14 -5.16
C MET A 313 -14.19 -1.16 -6.34
N GLU A 314 -13.49 -1.49 -7.43
CA GLU A 314 -13.34 -0.60 -8.58
C GLU A 314 -14.68 -0.17 -9.18
N GLY A 315 -14.76 1.13 -9.51
CA GLY A 315 -15.94 1.82 -10.02
C GLY A 315 -17.04 2.08 -9.00
N LYS A 316 -16.89 1.66 -7.74
CA LYS A 316 -17.91 1.83 -6.68
C LYS A 316 -17.62 3.02 -5.80
N SER A 317 -18.69 3.60 -5.29
CA SER A 317 -18.65 4.55 -4.17
C SER A 317 -18.43 3.81 -2.83
N ILE A 318 -17.97 4.54 -1.82
CA ILE A 318 -17.83 3.99 -0.46
C ILE A 318 -19.18 3.49 0.11
N ASP A 319 -20.30 4.16 -0.21
CA ASP A 319 -21.63 3.71 0.25
C ASP A 319 -22.02 2.34 -0.35
N GLU A 320 -21.70 2.10 -1.62
CA GLU A 320 -21.89 0.79 -2.26
C GLU A 320 -20.99 -0.28 -1.63
N ILE A 321 -19.73 0.07 -1.33
CA ILE A 321 -18.75 -0.83 -0.71
C ILE A 321 -19.19 -1.20 0.72
N LYS A 322 -19.60 -0.24 1.53
CA LYS A 322 -20.09 -0.46 2.91
C LYS A 322 -21.40 -1.24 2.96
N SER A 323 -22.17 -1.22 1.87
CA SER A 323 -23.39 -2.00 1.73
C SER A 323 -23.13 -3.46 1.34
N LEU A 324 -21.87 -3.90 1.27
CA LEU A 324 -21.49 -5.29 1.00
C LEU A 324 -22.20 -6.21 1.99
N LYS A 325 -22.99 -7.14 1.45
CA LYS A 325 -23.61 -8.18 2.26
C LYS A 325 -22.54 -9.15 2.75
N VAL A 326 -22.55 -9.40 4.04
CA VAL A 326 -21.67 -10.35 4.71
C VAL A 326 -22.46 -11.35 5.53
N LYS A 327 -21.82 -12.46 5.87
CA LYS A 327 -22.33 -13.49 6.77
C LYS A 327 -21.26 -13.95 7.74
N GLU A 328 -21.72 -14.54 8.84
CA GLU A 328 -20.88 -15.33 9.73
C GLU A 328 -20.68 -16.73 9.13
N ARG A 329 -19.43 -17.10 8.90
CA ARG A 329 -19.04 -18.46 8.51
C ARG A 329 -18.73 -19.31 9.74
N ASP A 330 -17.98 -18.75 10.68
CA ASP A 330 -17.56 -19.39 11.94
C ASP A 330 -17.18 -18.33 12.99
N GLU A 331 -16.89 -18.74 14.23
CA GLU A 331 -16.57 -17.83 15.35
C GLU A 331 -15.39 -16.88 15.07
N SER A 332 -14.45 -17.29 14.22
CA SER A 332 -13.29 -16.48 13.82
C SER A 332 -13.54 -15.66 12.56
N HIS A 333 -14.63 -15.91 11.83
CA HIS A 333 -14.93 -15.32 10.53
C HIS A 333 -16.39 -14.85 10.46
N LYS A 334 -16.64 -13.69 11.07
CA LYS A 334 -17.99 -13.14 11.28
C LYS A 334 -18.52 -12.28 10.14
N ASN A 335 -17.62 -11.71 9.33
CA ASN A 335 -17.97 -10.76 8.26
C ASN A 335 -17.32 -11.20 6.94
N VAL A 336 -17.69 -12.37 6.44
CA VAL A 336 -17.25 -12.90 5.14
C VAL A 336 -18.24 -12.48 4.04
N PRO A 337 -17.80 -12.08 2.84
CA PRO A 337 -18.72 -11.69 1.77
C PRO A 337 -19.79 -12.75 1.44
N ASP A 338 -21.03 -12.31 1.26
CA ASP A 338 -22.19 -13.15 0.95
C ASP A 338 -22.88 -12.67 -0.34
N ILE A 339 -22.08 -12.39 -1.36
CA ILE A 339 -22.55 -12.06 -2.71
C ILE A 339 -21.89 -12.97 -3.76
N PRO A 340 -22.60 -13.34 -4.84
CA PRO A 340 -22.07 -14.26 -5.87
C PRO A 340 -20.72 -13.83 -6.45
N GLU A 341 -20.50 -12.53 -6.60
CA GLU A 341 -19.28 -11.94 -7.18
C GLU A 341 -18.03 -12.22 -6.33
N LEU A 342 -18.19 -12.39 -5.01
CA LEU A 342 -17.08 -12.53 -4.07
C LEU A 342 -16.99 -13.92 -3.41
N THR A 343 -18.09 -14.66 -3.30
CA THR A 343 -18.10 -15.96 -2.57
C THR A 343 -17.13 -17.01 -3.11
N SER A 344 -16.70 -16.91 -4.37
CA SER A 344 -15.70 -17.80 -4.99
C SER A 344 -14.26 -17.26 -4.93
N SER A 345 -14.07 -16.03 -4.46
CA SER A 345 -12.80 -15.31 -4.50
C SER A 345 -12.36 -14.73 -3.16
N VAL A 346 -13.28 -14.51 -2.22
CA VAL A 346 -13.04 -13.89 -0.92
C VAL A 346 -13.82 -14.63 0.17
N THR A 347 -13.07 -15.26 1.08
CA THR A 347 -13.56 -16.05 2.21
C THR A 347 -13.01 -15.56 3.56
N ILE A 348 -12.21 -14.49 3.54
CA ILE A 348 -11.69 -13.81 4.73
C ILE A 348 -12.72 -12.81 5.29
N THR A 349 -12.59 -12.49 6.58
CA THR A 349 -13.32 -11.37 7.20
C THR A 349 -12.88 -10.06 6.54
N VAL A 350 -13.82 -9.22 6.09
CA VAL A 350 -13.50 -8.01 5.31
C VAL A 350 -13.74 -6.69 6.04
N GLU A 351 -14.32 -6.71 7.23
CA GLU A 351 -14.75 -5.51 7.98
C GLU A 351 -13.66 -4.43 8.07
N SER A 352 -12.45 -4.80 8.49
CA SER A 352 -11.33 -3.86 8.59
C SER A 352 -10.94 -3.28 7.23
N TYR A 353 -11.03 -4.05 6.14
CA TYR A 353 -10.68 -3.57 4.79
C TYR A 353 -11.73 -2.60 4.23
N LEU A 354 -13.00 -2.79 4.60
CA LEU A 354 -14.08 -1.84 4.27
C LEU A 354 -13.91 -0.54 5.05
N ALA A 355 -13.50 -0.62 6.32
CA ALA A 355 -13.22 0.54 7.15
C ALA A 355 -12.02 1.34 6.63
N THR A 356 -10.91 0.67 6.29
CA THR A 356 -9.70 1.35 5.83
C THR A 356 -9.83 1.96 4.44
N ILE A 357 -10.65 1.42 3.52
CA ILE A 357 -10.91 2.11 2.23
C ILE A 357 -11.80 3.35 2.41
N GLU A 358 -12.73 3.33 3.37
CA GLU A 358 -13.52 4.52 3.75
C GLU A 358 -12.61 5.62 4.35
N GLU A 359 -11.72 5.21 5.26
CA GLU A 359 -10.74 6.12 5.84
C GLU A 359 -9.79 6.67 4.77
N ALA A 360 -9.35 5.82 3.82
CA ALA A 360 -8.55 6.25 2.69
C ALA A 360 -9.26 7.34 1.89
N LEU A 361 -10.55 7.21 1.56
CA LEU A 361 -11.29 8.29 0.89
C LEU A 361 -11.34 9.58 1.72
N THR A 362 -11.55 9.45 3.04
CA THR A 362 -11.59 10.59 3.98
C THR A 362 -10.26 11.35 3.99
N ASN A 363 -9.15 10.61 3.95
CA ASN A 363 -7.80 11.13 3.96
C ASN A 363 -7.31 11.55 2.56
N ALA A 364 -8.09 11.28 1.50
CA ALA A 364 -7.64 11.45 0.13
C ALA A 364 -7.45 12.92 -0.24
N LYS A 365 -6.30 13.24 -0.83
CA LYS A 365 -5.92 14.59 -1.29
C LYS A 365 -5.72 14.63 -2.77
#